data_AF-A0A9N7KYP1-F1
#
_entry.id   AF-A0A9N7KYP1-F1
#
_cell.length_a   1.000
_cell.length_b   1.000
_cell.length_c   1.000
_cell.angle_alpha   90.00
_cell.angle_beta   90.00
_cell.angle_gamma   90.00
#
_symmetry.space_group_name_H-M   'P 1'
#
loop_
_entity.id
_entity.type
_entity.pdbx_description
1 polymer ?
#
loop_
_entity_poly.entity_id
_entity_poly.type
_entity_poly.pdbx_seq_one_letter_code
_entity_poly.pdbx_strand_id
1 'polypeptide(L)'
;MPLSDLFATLTQYLHTQVFHDLARHVEYPAAFTRQRKLTLPTLTPQTVRLIRQISPAGKVRVLITNLLDMQRYPAATFRDLYHQRWRLEEAFKRLKHRMALEHLSGLSQLAARQDFGAKILSDNLHALCCLSAAQEHEIDSDHRINRTFAITALKPVLSAALLGLRWAKAALNETLALIATRTHRVRPDRAKPRPPRHKPHRHATYKAF
;
A
#
# COMPACT_ATOMS: atom_id res chain seq x y z
N MET A 1 -5.85 12.31 -17.52
CA MET A 1 -4.58 13.04 -17.31
C MET A 1 -3.44 12.03 -17.46
N PRO A 2 -2.47 12.24 -18.35
CA PRO A 2 -1.37 11.32 -18.53
C PRO A 2 -0.47 11.33 -17.29
N LEU A 3 0.20 10.20 -17.02
CA LEU A 3 1.00 10.01 -15.81
C LEU A 3 2.14 11.02 -15.70
N SER A 4 2.72 11.42 -16.84
CA SER A 4 3.79 12.43 -16.89
C SER A 4 3.31 13.82 -16.44
N ASP A 5 2.08 14.20 -16.76
CA ASP A 5 1.49 15.46 -16.30
C ASP A 5 1.18 15.39 -14.79
N LEU A 6 0.71 14.24 -14.30
CA LEU A 6 0.53 14.02 -12.86
C LEU A 6 1.84 14.22 -12.09
N PHE A 7 2.94 13.64 -12.58
CA PHE A 7 4.26 13.83 -11.97
C PHE A 7 4.71 15.28 -12.06
N ALA A 8 4.51 15.96 -13.19
CA ALA A 8 4.86 17.36 -13.33
C ALA A 8 4.08 18.25 -12.35
N THR A 9 2.76 18.06 -12.22
CA THR A 9 1.92 18.80 -11.27
C THR A 9 2.28 18.48 -9.83
N LEU A 10 2.53 17.21 -9.50
CA LEU A 10 2.97 16.81 -8.17
C LEU A 10 4.33 17.43 -7.85
N THR A 11 5.30 17.36 -8.75
CA THR A 11 6.61 17.99 -8.61
C THR A 11 6.46 19.48 -8.39
N GLN A 12 5.65 20.17 -9.20
CA GLN A 12 5.40 21.60 -9.03
C GLN A 12 4.83 21.89 -7.64
N TYR A 13 3.83 21.13 -7.19
CA TYR A 13 3.23 21.25 -5.86
C TYR A 13 4.26 21.04 -4.74
N LEU A 14 5.12 20.02 -4.85
CA LEU A 14 6.16 19.73 -3.87
C LEU A 14 7.20 20.85 -3.72
N HIS A 15 7.39 21.68 -4.75
CA HIS A 15 8.28 22.85 -4.73
C HIS A 15 7.56 24.14 -4.31
N THR A 16 6.26 24.10 -3.99
CA THR A 16 5.55 25.29 -3.52
C THR A 16 5.85 25.59 -2.07
N GLN A 17 5.81 26.88 -1.72
CA GLN A 17 5.92 27.32 -0.33
C GLN A 17 4.79 26.74 0.54
N VAL A 18 3.59 26.61 0.00
CA VAL A 18 2.43 25.99 0.67
C VAL A 18 2.74 24.57 1.12
N PHE A 19 3.35 23.76 0.25
CA PHE A 19 3.75 22.41 0.63
C PHE A 19 4.87 22.43 1.68
N HIS A 20 5.86 23.31 1.55
CA HIS A 20 6.93 23.43 2.54
C HIS A 20 6.41 23.81 3.93
N ASP A 21 5.39 24.67 4.00
CA ASP A 21 4.77 25.08 5.26
C ASP A 21 3.85 24.00 5.84
N LEU A 22 3.11 23.26 5.01
CA LEU A 22 2.34 22.07 5.42
C LEU A 22 3.23 20.91 5.87
N ALA A 23 4.37 20.71 5.21
CA ALA A 23 5.33 19.66 5.55
C ALA A 23 6.07 19.96 6.87
N ARG A 24 6.07 21.22 7.31
CA ARG A 24 6.55 21.64 8.63
C ARG A 24 5.43 21.51 9.63
N HIS A 25 5.61 20.66 10.64
CA HIS A 25 4.64 20.55 11.73
C HIS A 25 4.85 21.70 12.73
N VAL A 26 4.46 22.92 12.36
CA VAL A 26 4.75 24.16 13.11
C VAL A 26 4.04 24.19 14.48
N GLU A 27 2.82 23.65 14.57
CA GLU A 27 1.95 23.80 15.75
C GLU A 27 2.07 22.67 16.78
N TYR A 28 2.75 21.56 16.46
CA TYR A 28 2.80 20.40 17.35
C TYR A 28 4.20 19.76 17.44
N PRO A 29 5.19 20.45 18.03
CA PRO A 29 6.52 19.88 18.25
C PRO A 29 6.50 18.63 19.16
N ALA A 30 5.42 18.45 19.95
CA ALA A 30 5.20 17.34 20.88
C ALA A 30 3.94 16.49 20.58
N ALA A 31 3.41 16.52 19.33
CA ALA A 31 2.18 15.83 18.89
C ALA A 31 2.12 14.32 19.17
N PHE A 32 3.21 13.75 19.68
CA PHE A 32 3.42 12.33 19.88
C PHE A 32 3.68 11.97 21.34
N THR A 33 3.34 12.86 22.27
CA THR A 33 3.19 12.50 23.67
C THR A 33 2.02 11.53 23.77
N ARG A 34 2.34 10.26 23.98
CA ARG A 34 1.35 9.16 24.03
C ARG A 34 0.39 9.40 25.21
N GLN A 35 -0.80 9.94 24.95
CA GLN A 35 -1.88 9.91 25.93
C GLN A 35 -2.35 8.46 26.08
N ARG A 36 -2.00 7.83 27.21
CA ARG A 36 -2.36 6.43 27.53
C ARG A 36 -3.80 6.24 28.02
N LYS A 37 -4.64 7.27 28.01
CA LYS A 37 -6.03 7.18 28.48
C LYS A 37 -6.98 7.76 27.44
N LEU A 38 -7.56 6.89 26.64
CA LEU A 38 -8.92 7.11 26.15
C LEU A 38 -9.80 7.09 27.40
N THR A 39 -10.24 8.26 27.87
CA THR A 39 -11.34 8.34 28.84
C THR A 39 -12.55 7.78 28.11
N LEU A 40 -12.90 6.51 28.33
CA LEU A 40 -14.07 5.88 27.72
C LEU A 40 -15.30 6.54 28.35
N PRO A 41 -15.98 7.50 27.69
CA PRO A 41 -17.22 8.03 28.21
C PRO A 41 -18.26 6.92 27.96
N THR A 42 -18.98 6.52 28.99
CA THR A 42 -20.27 5.81 28.96
C THR A 42 -20.42 4.80 27.82
N LEU A 43 -20.17 3.51 28.10
CA LEU A 43 -20.43 2.41 27.17
C LEU A 43 -21.92 2.41 26.77
N THR A 44 -22.21 2.87 25.55
CA THR A 44 -23.55 2.78 24.97
C THR A 44 -23.68 1.44 24.24
N PRO A 45 -24.76 0.67 24.47
CA PRO A 45 -25.00 -0.56 23.72
C PRO A 45 -25.11 -0.25 22.24
N GLN A 46 -24.37 -0.97 21.40
CA GLN A 46 -24.50 -0.87 19.94
C GLN A 46 -25.08 -2.16 19.36
N THR A 47 -26.15 -2.01 18.59
CA THR A 47 -26.70 -3.09 17.78
C THR A 47 -25.74 -3.40 16.64
N VAL A 48 -25.34 -4.66 16.54
CA VAL A 48 -24.47 -5.17 15.47
C VAL A 48 -25.08 -6.43 14.88
N ARG A 49 -24.74 -6.72 13.62
CA ARG A 49 -25.10 -7.95 12.93
C ARG A 49 -23.92 -8.91 12.92
N LEU A 50 -24.20 -10.17 13.27
CA LEU A 50 -23.24 -11.26 13.21
C LEU A 50 -23.50 -12.12 11.97
N ILE A 51 -22.45 -12.39 11.20
CA ILE A 51 -22.51 -13.20 9.99
C ILE A 51 -21.61 -14.42 10.19
N ARG A 52 -22.23 -15.59 10.25
CA ARG A 52 -21.52 -16.88 10.34
C ARG A 52 -21.02 -17.28 8.96
N GLN A 53 -19.71 -17.35 8.80
CA GLN A 53 -19.03 -17.81 7.60
C GLN A 53 -18.29 -19.12 7.88
N ILE A 54 -18.54 -20.16 7.08
CA ILE A 54 -17.77 -21.41 7.10
C ILE A 54 -16.77 -21.38 5.94
N SER A 55 -15.50 -21.67 6.21
CA SER A 55 -14.49 -21.83 5.15
C SER A 55 -14.62 -23.22 4.47
N PRO A 56 -14.08 -23.42 3.24
CA PRO A 56 -14.06 -24.74 2.60
C PRO A 56 -13.42 -25.85 3.46
N ALA A 57 -12.49 -25.49 4.35
CA ALA A 57 -11.85 -26.41 5.30
C ALA A 57 -12.67 -26.62 6.60
N GLY A 58 -13.96 -26.27 6.63
CA GLY A 58 -14.84 -26.43 7.79
C GLY A 58 -14.65 -25.41 8.92
N LYS A 59 -13.61 -24.58 8.90
CA LYS A 59 -13.36 -23.57 9.94
C LYS A 59 -14.45 -22.50 9.95
N VAL A 60 -15.11 -22.33 11.10
CA VAL A 60 -16.12 -21.29 11.35
C VAL A 60 -15.43 -19.96 11.67
N ARG A 61 -15.97 -18.87 11.11
CA ARG A 61 -15.59 -17.48 11.37
C ARG A 61 -16.89 -16.68 11.57
N VAL A 62 -16.88 -15.73 12.50
CA VAL A 62 -18.00 -14.81 12.71
C VAL A 62 -17.52 -13.42 12.33
N LEU A 63 -18.20 -12.80 11.36
CA LEU A 63 -17.96 -11.42 10.95
C LEU A 63 -18.96 -10.52 11.68
N ILE A 64 -18.51 -9.36 12.16
CA ILE A 64 -19.34 -8.36 12.81
C ILE A 64 -19.47 -7.17 11.87
N THR A 65 -20.68 -6.65 11.69
CA THR A 65 -20.93 -5.47 10.86
C THR A 65 -22.05 -4.59 11.44
N ASN A 66 -21.98 -3.29 11.17
CA ASN A 66 -23.05 -2.33 11.42
C ASN A 66 -24.03 -2.21 10.24
N LEU A 67 -23.87 -3.02 9.18
CA LEU A 67 -24.80 -3.10 8.06
C LEU A 67 -25.97 -4.03 8.40
N LEU A 68 -27.01 -3.45 9.01
CA LEU A 68 -28.14 -4.19 9.59
C LEU A 68 -29.18 -4.65 8.55
N ASP A 69 -29.34 -3.93 7.44
CA ASP A 69 -30.30 -4.26 6.40
C ASP A 69 -29.91 -5.56 5.66
N MET A 70 -30.70 -6.61 5.86
CA MET A 70 -30.43 -7.94 5.31
C MET A 70 -30.79 -8.06 3.82
N GLN A 71 -31.72 -7.24 3.32
CA GLN A 71 -32.11 -7.24 1.91
C GLN A 71 -31.07 -6.48 1.09
N ARG A 72 -30.66 -5.29 1.56
CA ARG A 72 -29.63 -4.48 0.90
C ARG A 72 -28.23 -5.07 1.02
N TYR A 73 -27.92 -5.75 2.13
CA TYR A 73 -26.63 -6.38 2.37
C TYR A 73 -26.77 -7.88 2.69
N PRO A 74 -26.95 -8.74 1.68
CA PRO A 74 -27.09 -10.18 1.87
C PRO A 74 -25.84 -10.80 2.51
N ALA A 75 -26.02 -11.80 3.39
CA ALA A 75 -24.90 -12.44 4.10
C ALA A 75 -23.86 -13.09 3.17
N ALA A 76 -24.28 -13.54 1.98
CA ALA A 76 -23.41 -14.21 1.01
C ALA A 76 -22.27 -13.31 0.49
N THR A 77 -22.49 -11.99 0.38
CA THR A 77 -21.49 -11.06 -0.18
C THR A 77 -20.32 -10.78 0.76
N PHE A 78 -20.53 -10.98 2.06
CA PHE A 78 -19.51 -10.69 3.07
C PHE A 78 -18.31 -11.64 3.01
N ARG A 79 -18.48 -12.86 2.45
CA ARG A 79 -17.37 -13.77 2.22
C ARG A 79 -16.32 -13.12 1.30
N ASP A 80 -16.77 -12.60 0.17
CA ASP A 80 -15.88 -12.02 -0.85
C ASP A 80 -15.33 -10.67 -0.38
N LEU A 81 -16.17 -9.85 0.26
CA LEU A 81 -15.73 -8.60 0.88
C LEU A 81 -14.64 -8.84 1.92
N TYR A 82 -14.82 -9.80 2.83
CA TYR A 82 -13.82 -10.12 3.84
C TYR A 82 -12.55 -10.71 3.21
N HIS A 83 -12.67 -11.43 2.09
CA HIS A 83 -11.52 -11.92 1.33
C HIS A 83 -10.67 -10.76 0.77
N GLN A 84 -11.28 -9.63 0.38
CA GLN A 84 -10.53 -8.47 -0.09
C GLN A 84 -9.57 -7.90 0.98
N ARG A 85 -9.84 -8.11 2.28
CA ARG A 85 -8.92 -7.75 3.37
C ARG A 85 -7.53 -8.38 3.20
N TRP A 86 -7.46 -9.59 2.63
CA TRP A 86 -6.18 -10.28 2.41
C TRP A 86 -5.21 -9.48 1.53
N ARG A 87 -5.73 -8.62 0.63
CA ARG A 87 -4.92 -7.73 -0.20
C ARG A 87 -4.05 -6.79 0.65
N LEU A 88 -4.51 -6.42 1.85
CA LEU A 88 -3.74 -5.61 2.80
C LEU A 88 -2.54 -6.39 3.37
N GLU A 89 -2.71 -7.68 3.68
CA GLU A 89 -1.62 -8.51 4.19
C GLU A 89 -0.50 -8.67 3.16
N GLU A 90 -0.84 -8.88 1.87
CA GLU A 90 0.14 -8.88 0.80
C GLU A 90 0.78 -7.49 0.57
N ALA A 91 0.05 -6.40 0.82
CA ALA A 91 0.63 -5.05 0.82
C ALA A 91 1.66 -4.87 1.94
N PHE A 92 1.34 -5.25 3.18
CA PHE A 92 2.28 -5.20 4.30
C PHE A 92 3.52 -6.05 4.04
N LYS A 93 3.33 -7.25 3.49
CA LYS A 93 4.44 -8.14 3.10
C LYS A 93 5.34 -7.49 2.05
N ARG A 94 4.75 -6.83 1.04
CA ARG A 94 5.51 -6.10 0.01
C ARG A 94 6.27 -4.93 0.60
N LEU A 95 5.63 -4.10 1.44
CA LEU A 95 6.28 -2.98 2.11
C LEU A 95 7.46 -3.43 2.98
N LYS A 96 7.24 -4.44 3.83
CA LYS A 96 8.28 -4.98 4.72
C LYS A 96 9.42 -5.64 3.93
N HIS A 97 9.13 -6.54 3.00
CA HIS A 97 10.16 -7.37 2.38
C HIS A 97 10.73 -6.84 1.07
N ARG A 98 9.93 -6.15 0.24
CA ARG A 98 10.40 -5.61 -1.05
C ARG A 98 10.87 -4.17 -0.93
N MET A 99 10.19 -3.36 -0.12
CA MET A 99 10.55 -1.95 0.10
C MET A 99 11.38 -1.73 1.36
N ALA A 100 11.69 -2.80 2.10
CA ALA A 100 12.50 -2.75 3.31
C ALA A 100 11.98 -1.70 4.31
N LEU A 101 10.67 -1.67 4.57
CA LEU A 101 10.03 -0.69 5.46
C LEU A 101 10.74 -0.56 6.82
N GLU A 102 11.19 -1.68 7.37
CA GLU A 102 11.86 -1.79 8.67
C GLU A 102 13.35 -1.37 8.64
N HIS A 103 13.91 -1.11 7.45
CA HIS A 103 15.28 -0.62 7.29
C HIS A 103 15.27 0.91 7.28
N LEU A 104 15.42 1.50 8.47
CA LEU A 104 15.38 2.95 8.65
C LEU A 104 16.74 3.59 8.34
N SER A 105 16.71 4.80 7.77
CA SER A 105 17.87 5.62 7.44
C SER A 105 18.52 6.28 8.67
N GLY A 106 17.80 6.34 9.80
CA GLY A 106 18.30 6.91 11.05
C GLY A 106 17.56 6.41 12.28
N LEU A 107 18.10 6.75 13.46
CA LEU A 107 17.59 6.31 14.76
C LEU A 107 16.54 7.25 15.38
N SER A 108 16.36 8.45 14.82
CA SER A 108 15.40 9.43 15.35
C SER A 108 13.97 9.08 14.94
N GLN A 109 13.00 9.46 15.78
CA GLN A 109 11.58 9.30 15.46
C GLN A 109 11.20 10.05 14.17
N LEU A 110 11.82 11.20 13.91
CA LEU A 110 11.62 11.97 12.69
C LEU A 110 12.08 11.20 11.45
N ALA A 111 13.30 10.65 11.48
CA ALA A 111 13.83 9.82 10.38
C ALA A 111 12.93 8.60 10.12
N ALA A 112 12.46 7.94 11.19
CA ALA A 112 11.54 6.81 11.06
C ALA A 112 10.22 7.18 10.36
N ARG A 113 9.67 8.37 10.66
CA ARG A 113 8.44 8.87 10.01
C ARG A 113 8.65 9.23 8.55
N GLN A 114 9.75 9.92 8.25
CA GLN A 114 10.10 10.31 6.88
C GLN A 114 10.27 9.07 6.00
N ASP A 115 11.02 8.07 6.49
CA ASP A 115 11.21 6.80 5.80
C ASP A 115 9.90 6.04 5.59
N PHE A 116 9.04 6.00 6.62
CA PHE A 116 7.73 5.38 6.50
C PHE A 116 6.91 6.07 5.42
N GLY A 117 6.76 7.40 5.49
CA GLY A 117 6.00 8.19 4.53
C GLY A 117 6.53 8.03 3.11
N ALA A 118 7.84 8.13 2.91
CA ALA A 118 8.48 7.97 1.60
C ALA A 118 8.23 6.59 0.99
N LYS A 119 8.31 5.52 1.80
CA LYS A 119 8.06 4.15 1.32
C LYS A 119 6.59 3.90 1.00
N ILE A 120 5.66 4.45 1.77
CA ILE A 120 4.22 4.38 1.45
C ILE A 120 3.90 5.15 0.16
N LEU A 121 4.39 6.38 0.04
CA LEU A 121 4.23 7.19 -1.17
C LEU A 121 4.80 6.46 -2.39
N SER A 122 6.01 5.91 -2.29
CA SER A 122 6.64 5.16 -3.36
C SER A 122 5.84 3.90 -3.74
N ASP A 123 5.26 3.13 -2.79
CA ASP A 123 4.40 1.98 -3.15
C ASP A 123 3.13 2.41 -3.90
N ASN A 124 2.55 3.55 -3.52
CA ASN A 124 1.38 4.12 -4.19
C ASN A 124 1.72 4.58 -5.61
N LEU A 125 2.85 5.29 -5.79
CA LEU A 125 3.33 5.70 -7.11
C LEU A 125 3.64 4.50 -8.00
N HIS A 126 4.29 3.45 -7.46
CA HIS A 126 4.50 2.21 -8.18
C HIS A 126 3.18 1.55 -8.60
N ALA A 127 2.18 1.53 -7.71
CA ALA A 127 0.86 0.99 -8.02
C ALA A 127 0.19 1.77 -9.15
N LEU A 128 0.25 3.11 -9.11
CA LEU A 128 -0.30 3.97 -10.14
C LEU A 128 0.40 3.76 -11.49
N CYS A 129 1.74 3.67 -11.52
CA CYS A 129 2.49 3.36 -12.73
C CYS A 129 2.07 2.01 -13.33
N CYS A 130 1.91 0.98 -12.48
CA CYS A 130 1.45 -0.32 -12.96
C CYS A 130 0.02 -0.26 -13.53
N LEU A 131 -0.88 0.53 -12.92
CA LEU A 131 -2.24 0.70 -13.42
C LEU A 131 -2.22 1.42 -14.77
N SER A 132 -1.47 2.52 -14.88
CA SER A 132 -1.33 3.29 -16.12
C SER A 132 -0.75 2.44 -17.25
N ALA A 133 0.36 1.72 -16.98
CA ALA A 133 0.97 0.84 -17.98
C ALA A 133 0.04 -0.29 -18.40
N ALA A 134 -0.73 -0.87 -17.47
CA ALA A 134 -1.70 -1.91 -17.83
C ALA A 134 -2.82 -1.38 -18.73
N GLN A 135 -3.28 -0.15 -18.49
CA GLN A 135 -4.32 0.49 -19.32
C GLN A 135 -3.77 0.88 -20.69
N GLU A 136 -2.61 1.53 -20.75
CA GLU A 136 -2.00 2.04 -21.99
C GLU A 136 -1.55 0.93 -22.95
N HIS A 137 -1.13 -0.21 -22.40
CA HIS A 137 -0.75 -1.39 -23.18
C HIS A 137 -1.85 -2.45 -23.27
N GLU A 138 -3.10 -2.09 -22.90
CA GLU A 138 -4.28 -2.94 -23.01
C GLU A 138 -4.07 -4.36 -22.45
N ILE A 139 -3.39 -4.45 -21.31
CA ILE A 139 -3.07 -5.74 -20.69
C ILE A 139 -4.37 -6.42 -20.28
N ASP A 140 -4.55 -7.67 -20.71
CA ASP A 140 -5.70 -8.50 -20.37
C ASP A 140 -6.02 -8.50 -18.87
N SER A 141 -7.31 -8.49 -18.56
CA SER A 141 -7.80 -8.46 -17.17
C SER A 141 -7.35 -9.67 -16.32
N ASP A 142 -7.00 -10.79 -16.96
CA ASP A 142 -6.46 -11.99 -16.32
C ASP A 142 -4.94 -11.95 -16.15
N HIS A 143 -4.26 -10.88 -16.60
CA HIS A 143 -2.84 -10.64 -16.41
C HIS A 143 -2.59 -9.48 -15.46
N ARG A 144 -1.49 -9.56 -14.71
CA ARG A 144 -1.03 -8.46 -13.85
C ARG A 144 0.46 -8.22 -14.03
N ILE A 145 0.84 -6.94 -14.08
CA ILE A 145 2.24 -6.54 -14.05
C ILE A 145 2.91 -7.08 -12.78
N ASN A 146 4.12 -7.61 -12.94
CA ASN A 146 4.94 -8.07 -11.83
C ASN A 146 5.41 -6.87 -10.99
N ARG A 147 4.69 -6.59 -9.90
CA ARG A 147 5.02 -5.49 -8.98
C ARG A 147 6.44 -5.56 -8.40
N THR A 148 7.04 -6.74 -8.26
CA THR A 148 8.42 -6.84 -7.74
C THR A 148 9.41 -6.31 -8.78
N PHE A 149 9.23 -6.68 -10.05
CA PHE A 149 10.04 -6.15 -11.14
C PHE A 149 9.80 -4.64 -11.32
N ALA A 150 8.52 -4.21 -11.30
CA ALA A 150 8.17 -2.81 -11.46
C ALA A 150 8.78 -1.91 -10.39
N ILE A 151 8.81 -2.33 -9.11
CA ILE A 151 9.48 -1.58 -8.04
C ILE A 151 10.96 -1.36 -8.38
N THR A 152 11.66 -2.39 -8.85
CA THR A 152 13.09 -2.27 -9.19
C THR A 152 13.31 -1.35 -10.39
N ALA A 153 12.50 -1.50 -11.45
CA ALA A 153 12.63 -0.71 -12.67
C ALA A 153 12.27 0.77 -12.46
N LEU A 154 11.22 1.05 -11.69
CA LEU A 154 10.72 2.41 -11.45
C LEU A 154 11.52 3.18 -10.41
N LYS A 155 12.24 2.51 -9.50
CA LYS A 155 12.97 3.18 -8.40
C LYS A 155 13.87 4.34 -8.83
N PRO A 156 14.79 4.21 -9.82
CA PRO A 156 15.64 5.33 -10.24
C PRO A 156 14.84 6.42 -10.97
N VAL A 157 13.83 6.03 -11.74
CA VAL A 157 13.07 6.95 -12.60
C VAL A 157 12.07 7.79 -11.81
N LEU A 158 11.41 7.23 -10.80
CA LEU A 158 10.48 7.96 -9.95
C LEU A 158 11.17 9.04 -9.15
N SER A 159 12.36 8.76 -8.59
CA SER A 159 13.15 9.77 -7.90
C SER A 159 13.52 10.92 -8.83
N ALA A 160 13.96 10.62 -10.06
CA ALA A 160 14.30 11.62 -11.06
C ALA A 160 13.07 12.44 -11.52
N ALA A 161 11.92 11.79 -11.66
CA ALA A 161 10.67 12.44 -12.03
C ALA A 161 10.21 13.41 -10.93
N LEU A 162 10.25 12.99 -9.66
CA LEU A 162 9.90 13.83 -8.52
C LEU A 162 10.83 15.05 -8.38
N LEU A 163 12.11 14.90 -8.73
CA LEU A 163 13.08 16.00 -8.78
C LEU A 163 12.92 16.91 -10.02
N GLY A 164 12.00 16.60 -10.93
CA GLY A 164 11.76 17.41 -12.13
C GLY A 164 12.87 17.32 -13.17
N LEU A 165 13.67 16.25 -13.17
CA LEU A 165 14.75 16.08 -14.15
C LEU A 165 14.16 15.88 -15.56
N ARG A 166 14.65 16.67 -16.53
CA ARG A 166 14.12 16.68 -17.91
C ARG A 166 14.11 15.30 -18.57
N TRP A 167 15.15 14.49 -18.34
CA TRP A 167 15.27 13.16 -18.91
C TRP A 167 14.29 12.14 -18.30
N ALA A 168 13.76 12.40 -17.11
CA ALA A 168 12.92 11.46 -16.38
C ALA A 168 11.60 11.19 -17.10
N LYS A 169 11.07 12.16 -17.86
CA LYS A 169 9.84 11.97 -18.65
C LYS A 169 9.99 10.87 -19.70
N ALA A 170 11.07 10.91 -20.48
CA ALA A 170 11.36 9.88 -21.48
C ALA A 170 11.62 8.53 -20.82
N ALA A 171 12.47 8.49 -19.79
CA ALA A 171 12.77 7.27 -19.05
C ALA A 171 11.54 6.66 -18.37
N LEU A 172 10.57 7.47 -17.93
CA LEU A 172 9.32 6.99 -17.35
C LEU A 172 8.49 6.25 -18.40
N ASN A 173 8.30 6.84 -19.58
CA ASN A 173 7.55 6.21 -20.66
C ASN A 173 8.20 4.88 -21.10
N GLU A 174 9.52 4.86 -21.27
CA GLU A 174 10.26 3.63 -21.58
C GLU A 174 10.12 2.57 -20.48
N THR A 175 10.15 2.99 -19.22
CA THR A 175 9.99 2.08 -18.07
C THR A 175 8.57 1.53 -18.00
N LEU A 176 7.54 2.33 -18.29
CA LEU A 176 6.14 1.88 -18.36
C LEU A 176 5.96 0.80 -19.43
N ALA A 177 6.53 1.01 -20.62
CA ALA A 177 6.56 0.00 -21.68
C ALA A 177 7.30 -1.27 -21.23
N LEU A 178 8.46 -1.13 -20.57
CA LEU A 178 9.22 -2.27 -20.08
C LEU A 178 8.45 -3.11 -19.06
N ILE A 179 7.81 -2.48 -18.06
CA ILE A 179 7.07 -3.21 -17.03
C ILE A 179 5.81 -3.88 -17.58
N ALA A 180 5.21 -3.33 -18.65
CA ALA A 180 4.07 -3.92 -19.34
C ALA A 180 4.42 -5.28 -19.98
N THR A 181 5.67 -5.49 -20.40
CA THR A 181 6.13 -6.79 -20.93
C THR A 181 6.28 -7.88 -19.85
N ARG A 182 6.30 -7.51 -18.56
CA ARG A 182 6.58 -8.43 -17.44
C ARG A 182 5.32 -8.68 -16.63
N THR A 183 4.41 -9.46 -17.20
CA THR A 183 3.15 -9.84 -16.56
C THR A 183 3.18 -11.27 -16.01
N HIS A 184 2.17 -11.59 -15.20
CA HIS A 184 1.85 -12.95 -14.79
C HIS A 184 0.34 -13.14 -14.81
N ARG A 185 -0.10 -14.35 -15.19
CA ARG A 185 -1.52 -14.71 -15.22
C ARG A 185 -2.08 -14.91 -13.82
N VAL A 186 -3.17 -14.24 -13.53
CA VAL A 186 -4.00 -14.39 -12.33
C VAL A 186 -5.01 -15.49 -12.59
N ARG A 187 -4.98 -16.53 -11.76
CA ARG A 187 -5.96 -17.61 -11.80
C ARG A 187 -6.91 -17.44 -10.61
N PRO A 188 -8.20 -17.17 -10.86
CA PRO A 188 -9.20 -17.16 -9.80
C PRO A 188 -9.17 -18.47 -9.00
N ASP A 189 -9.47 -18.39 -7.70
CA ASP A 189 -9.65 -19.55 -6.80
C ASP A 189 -8.45 -20.50 -6.63
N ARG A 190 -7.27 -20.11 -7.09
CA ARG A 190 -6.06 -20.91 -6.88
C ARG A 190 -5.65 -20.93 -5.41
N ALA A 191 -5.93 -22.04 -4.74
CA ALA A 191 -5.38 -22.35 -3.43
C ALA A 191 -4.09 -23.18 -3.56
N LYS A 192 -3.06 -22.81 -2.79
CA LYS A 192 -1.90 -23.68 -2.56
C LYS A 192 -1.70 -23.86 -1.05
N PRO A 193 -1.58 -25.10 -0.54
CA PRO A 193 -1.23 -25.31 0.85
C PRO A 193 0.13 -24.67 1.12
N ARG A 194 0.22 -23.91 2.22
CA ARG A 194 1.46 -23.22 2.60
C ARG A 194 2.28 -24.16 3.47
N PRO A 195 3.47 -24.61 3.03
CA PRO A 195 4.33 -25.39 3.89
C PRO A 195 4.80 -24.53 5.08
N PRO A 196 4.95 -25.13 6.28
CA PRO A 196 5.55 -24.42 7.40
C PRO A 196 6.98 -24.02 7.02
N ARG A 197 7.26 -22.72 7.08
CA ARG A 197 8.59 -22.15 6.83
C ARG A 197 8.85 -21.06 7.85
N HIS A 198 10.07 -21.03 8.38
CA HIS A 198 10.55 -19.90 9.16
C HIS A 198 10.57 -18.64 8.26
N LYS A 199 10.02 -17.53 8.74
CA LYS A 199 10.03 -16.27 7.97
C LYS A 199 11.44 -15.67 8.07
N PRO A 200 12.16 -15.47 6.95
CA PRO A 200 13.43 -14.77 7.00
C PRO A 200 13.16 -13.30 7.33
N HIS A 201 13.55 -12.88 8.53
CA HIS A 201 13.64 -11.46 8.88
C HIS A 201 15.01 -10.96 8.42
N ARG A 202 15.04 -9.82 7.72
CA ARG A 202 16.33 -9.17 7.41
C ARG A 202 16.92 -8.65 8.72
N HIS A 203 18.23 -8.77 8.88
CA HIS A 203 18.92 -8.18 10.02
C HIS A 203 18.65 -6.66 10.05
N ALA A 204 18.32 -6.15 11.22
CA ALA A 204 18.22 -4.72 11.44
C ALA A 204 19.61 -4.10 11.19
N THR A 205 19.65 -2.94 10.54
CA THR A 205 20.89 -2.19 10.28
C THR A 205 21.56 -1.76 11.58
N TYR A 206 20.77 -1.58 12.63
CA TYR A 206 21.20 -1.18 13.95
C TYR A 206 20.97 -2.34 14.93
N LYS A 207 21.96 -2.59 15.81
CA LYS A 207 21.77 -3.51 16.94
C LYS A 207 20.71 -2.92 17.87
N ALA A 208 19.82 -3.76 18.39
CA ALA A 208 18.94 -3.36 19.48
C ALA A 208 19.82 -2.99 20.68
N PHE A 209 19.60 -1.79 21.24
CA PHE A 209 20.18 -1.36 22.50
C PHE A 209 19.49 -2.07 23.67
#